data_AF-A0A7W9X2Q0-F1
#
_entry.id   AF-A0A7W9X2Q0-F1
#
_cell.length_a   1.000
_cell.length_b   1.000
_cell.length_c   1.000
_cell.angle_alpha   90.00
_cell.angle_beta   90.00
_cell.angle_gamma   90.00
#
_symmetry.space_group_name_H-M   'P 1'
#
loop_
_entity.id
_entity.type
_entity.pdbx_description
1 polymer ?
#
loop_
_entity_poly.entity_id
_entity_poly.type
_entity_poly.pdbx_seq_one_letter_code
_entity_poly.pdbx_strand_id
1 'polypeptide(L)'
;MSDPIEQAALNARLMTPIAAIVDKQRATLAPMLHGGTGQAAQAALRDDECVRKIATFCYPLLPGLVRLAVKEPTFVSFILNNREKVLAPLTRPA
;
A
#
# COMPACT_ATOMS: atom_id res chain seq x y z
N MET A 1 -18.62 8.47 -17.99
CA MET A 1 -19.02 8.24 -16.58
C MET A 1 -18.60 6.82 -16.28
N SER A 2 -17.56 6.61 -15.48
CA SER A 2 -17.18 5.25 -15.05
C SER A 2 -18.14 4.83 -13.95
N ASP A 3 -18.77 3.67 -14.10
CA ASP A 3 -19.68 3.12 -13.10
C ASP A 3 -18.93 2.87 -11.78
N PRO A 4 -19.49 3.26 -10.62
CA PRO A 4 -18.83 3.09 -9.31
C PRO A 4 -18.56 1.61 -8.97
N ILE A 5 -19.36 0.69 -9.54
CA ILE A 5 -19.20 -0.76 -9.37
C ILE A 5 -17.94 -1.25 -10.10
N GLU A 6 -17.68 -0.74 -11.30
CA GLU A 6 -16.53 -1.14 -12.11
C GLU A 6 -15.22 -0.60 -11.53
N GLN A 7 -15.27 0.59 -10.94
CA GLN A 7 -14.15 1.17 -10.20
C GLN A 7 -13.85 0.39 -8.90
N ALA A 8 -14.87 -0.10 -8.19
CA ALA A 8 -14.68 -0.96 -7.04
C ALA A 8 -14.09 -2.33 -7.41
N ALA A 9 -14.55 -2.93 -8.52
CA ALA A 9 -14.02 -4.19 -9.03
C ALA A 9 -12.55 -4.05 -9.48
N LEU A 10 -12.22 -2.94 -10.15
CA LEU A 10 -10.84 -2.59 -10.51
C LEU A 10 -9.97 -2.43 -9.26
N ASN A 11 -10.46 -1.69 -8.26
CA ASN A 11 -9.76 -1.53 -6.99
C ASN A 11 -9.49 -2.88 -6.31
N ALA A 12 -10.47 -3.78 -6.26
CA ALA A 12 -10.29 -5.13 -5.72
C ALA A 12 -9.22 -5.93 -6.49
N ARG A 13 -9.20 -5.83 -7.82
CA ARG A 13 -8.18 -6.46 -8.68
C ARG A 13 -6.79 -5.87 -8.52
N LEU A 14 -6.68 -4.60 -8.13
CA LEU A 14 -5.41 -3.96 -7.80
C LEU A 14 -4.98 -4.26 -6.35
N MET A 15 -5.92 -4.39 -5.41
CA MET A 15 -5.62 -4.68 -4.00
C MET A 15 -4.83 -5.98 -3.83
N THR A 16 -5.23 -7.06 -4.50
CA THR A 16 -4.58 -8.37 -4.39
C THR A 16 -3.09 -8.34 -4.75
N PRO A 17 -2.67 -7.88 -5.95
CA PRO A 17 -1.25 -7.80 -6.29
C PRO A 17 -0.50 -6.79 -5.42
N ILE A 18 -1.12 -5.66 -5.04
CA ILE A 18 -0.49 -4.67 -4.18
C ILE A 18 -0.23 -5.25 -2.79
N ALA A 19 -1.21 -5.91 -2.18
CA ALA A 19 -1.08 -6.55 -0.87
C ALA A 19 0.00 -7.64 -0.89
N ALA A 20 0.07 -8.46 -1.95
CA ALA A 20 1.11 -9.48 -2.09
C ALA A 20 2.53 -8.89 -2.17
N ILE A 21 2.70 -7.73 -2.82
CA ILE A 21 3.99 -7.05 -2.90
C ILE A 21 4.36 -6.44 -1.55
N VAL A 22 3.40 -5.80 -0.89
CA VAL A 22 3.58 -5.23 0.44
C VAL A 22 3.99 -6.30 1.44
N ASP A 23 3.35 -7.46 1.40
CA ASP A 23 3.68 -8.61 2.24
C ASP A 23 5.07 -9.17 1.92
N LYS A 24 5.40 -9.35 0.62
CA LYS A 24 6.73 -9.79 0.19
C LYS A 24 7.84 -8.82 0.59
N GLN A 25 7.54 -7.53 0.62
CA GLN A 25 8.48 -6.46 1.00
C GLN A 25 8.38 -6.10 2.48
N ARG A 26 7.63 -6.85 3.29
CA ARG A 26 7.41 -6.60 4.72
C ARG A 26 8.72 -6.43 5.48
N ALA A 27 9.75 -7.21 5.19
CA ALA A 27 11.07 -7.09 5.83
C ALA A 27 11.75 -5.73 5.54
N THR A 28 11.53 -5.17 4.36
CA THR A 28 12.05 -3.86 3.93
C THR A 28 11.19 -2.70 4.44
N LEU A 29 9.87 -2.90 4.53
CA LEU A 29 8.91 -1.88 4.97
C LEU A 29 8.79 -1.78 6.49
N ALA A 30 9.01 -2.89 7.22
CA ALA A 30 9.02 -2.95 8.67
C ALA A 30 9.90 -1.88 9.34
N PRO A 31 11.17 -1.69 8.96
CA PRO A 31 12.00 -0.62 9.55
C PRO A 31 11.48 0.79 9.20
N MET A 32 10.82 0.98 8.05
CA MET A 32 10.19 2.25 7.69
C MET A 32 8.95 2.56 8.56
N LEU A 33 8.35 1.55 9.18
CA LEU A 33 7.25 1.66 10.15
C LEU A 33 7.75 1.64 11.61
N HIS A 34 8.93 2.24 11.87
CA HIS A 34 9.54 2.30 13.20
C HIS A 34 9.74 0.92 13.87
N GLY A 35 10.16 -0.10 13.10
CA GLY A 35 10.49 -1.43 13.65
C GLY A 35 9.42 -2.51 13.48
N GLY A 36 8.34 -2.23 12.73
CA GLY A 36 7.58 -3.26 12.04
C GLY A 36 6.51 -3.99 12.83
N THR A 37 6.24 -3.64 14.09
CA THR A 37 5.12 -4.20 14.86
C THR A 37 4.62 -3.26 15.96
N GLY A 38 3.34 -3.40 16.33
CA GLY A 38 2.76 -2.76 17.53
C GLY A 38 2.29 -1.32 17.34
N GLN A 39 2.19 -0.56 18.44
CA GLN A 39 1.61 0.78 18.47
C GLN A 39 2.37 1.78 17.58
N ALA A 40 3.69 1.63 17.46
CA ALA A 40 4.52 2.49 16.62
C ALA A 40 4.21 2.29 15.12
N ALA A 41 4.01 1.04 14.69
CA ALA A 41 3.63 0.74 13.32
C ALA A 41 2.20 1.23 13.02
N GLN A 42 1.26 1.13 13.98
CA GLN A 42 -0.08 1.70 13.83
C GLN A 42 -0.07 3.23 13.78
N ALA A 43 0.77 3.89 14.57
CA ALA A 43 0.93 5.34 14.52
C ALA A 43 1.50 5.78 13.16
N ALA A 44 2.47 5.04 12.62
CA ALA A 44 3.03 5.29 11.29
C ALA A 44 1.99 5.08 10.15
N LEU A 45 0.97 4.22 10.32
CA LEU A 45 -0.15 4.14 9.37
C LEU A 45 -1.08 5.36 9.41
N ARG A 46 -1.20 6.01 10.56
CA ARG A 46 -2.00 7.24 10.71
C ARG A 46 -1.26 8.46 10.15
N ASP A 47 0.04 8.36 9.97
CA ASP A 47 0.87 9.41 9.39
C ASP A 47 0.92 9.30 7.85
N ASP A 48 0.29 10.27 7.18
CA ASP A 48 0.27 10.39 5.73
C ASP A 48 1.67 10.52 5.11
N GLU A 49 2.62 11.12 5.82
CA GLU A 49 4.00 11.27 5.33
C GLU A 49 4.72 9.92 5.32
N CYS A 50 4.58 9.13 6.39
CA CYS A 50 5.10 7.76 6.48
C CYS A 50 4.49 6.87 5.40
N VAL A 51 3.15 6.88 5.27
CA VAL A 51 2.44 6.09 4.25
C VAL A 51 2.85 6.49 2.83
N ARG A 52 3.06 7.78 2.58
CA ARG A 52 3.54 8.28 1.28
C ARG A 52 4.95 7.77 0.97
N LYS A 53 5.88 7.80 1.93
CA LYS A 53 7.25 7.27 1.74
C LYS A 53 7.23 5.78 1.38
N ILE A 54 6.40 4.99 2.07
CA ILE A 54 6.20 3.57 1.77
C ILE A 54 5.60 3.38 0.37
N ALA A 55 4.58 4.15 0.00
CA ALA A 55 3.97 4.05 -1.31
C ALA A 55 4.95 4.40 -2.44
N THR A 56 5.71 5.48 -2.31
CA THR A 56 6.74 5.86 -3.30
C THR A 56 7.84 4.81 -3.39
N PHE A 57 8.21 4.17 -2.27
CA PHE A 57 9.17 3.07 -2.26
C PHE A 57 8.61 1.79 -2.93
N CYS A 58 7.33 1.49 -2.73
CA CYS A 58 6.66 0.33 -3.33
C CYS A 58 6.40 0.49 -4.82
N TYR A 59 6.19 1.72 -5.32
CA TYR A 59 5.86 1.99 -6.72
C TYR A 59 6.85 1.37 -7.74
N PRO A 60 8.18 1.47 -7.58
CA PRO A 60 9.13 0.79 -8.48
C PRO A 60 9.13 -0.74 -8.35
N LEU A 61 8.66 -1.28 -7.23
CA LEU A 61 8.57 -2.72 -6.95
C LEU A 61 7.30 -3.36 -7.53
N LEU A 62 6.39 -2.54 -8.07
CA LEU A 62 5.17 -3.01 -8.70
C LEU A 62 5.47 -3.77 -10.01
N PRO A 63 4.71 -4.85 -10.31
CA PRO A 63 4.72 -5.49 -11.62
C PRO A 63 4.49 -4.44 -12.71
N GLY A 64 5.19 -4.58 -13.84
CA GLY A 64 5.10 -3.63 -14.95
C GLY A 64 3.66 -3.35 -15.39
N LEU A 65 2.77 -4.36 -15.34
CA LEU A 65 1.34 -4.21 -15.62
C LEU A 65 0.64 -3.19 -14.71
N VAL A 66 0.96 -3.17 -13.41
CA VAL A 66 0.37 -2.21 -12.47
C VAL A 66 0.94 -0.80 -12.70
N ARG A 67 2.24 -0.69 -13.02
CA ARG A 67 2.88 0.60 -13.37
C ARG A 67 2.32 1.19 -14.68
N LEU A 68 1.87 0.35 -15.60
CA LEU A 68 1.18 0.77 -16.83
C LEU A 68 -0.27 1.19 -16.56
N ALA A 69 -0.96 0.52 -15.64
CA ALA A 69 -2.36 0.80 -15.32
C ALA A 69 -2.55 2.00 -14.38
N VAL A 70 -1.58 2.29 -13.50
CA VAL A 70 -1.73 3.30 -12.44
C VAL A 70 -0.48 4.18 -12.36
N LYS A 71 -0.66 5.50 -12.52
CA LYS A 71 0.43 6.47 -12.32
C LYS A 71 0.81 6.55 -10.84
N GLU A 72 2.06 6.87 -10.57
CA GLU A 72 2.59 7.03 -9.20
C GLU A 72 1.70 7.86 -8.26
N PRO A 73 1.26 9.09 -8.60
CA PRO A 73 0.39 9.86 -7.70
C PRO A 73 -0.94 9.17 -7.42
N THR A 74 -1.52 8.47 -8.40
CA THR A 74 -2.76 7.71 -8.22
C THR A 74 -2.53 6.50 -7.31
N PHE A 75 -1.39 5.82 -7.44
CA PHE A 75 -1.01 4.72 -6.57
C PHE A 75 -0.79 5.18 -5.12
N VAL A 76 -0.08 6.29 -4.93
CA VAL A 76 0.16 6.88 -3.60
C VAL A 76 -1.16 7.27 -2.94
N SER A 77 -2.05 7.95 -3.67
CA SER A 77 -3.39 8.27 -3.16
C SER A 77 -4.22 7.02 -2.86
N PHE A 78 -4.09 5.97 -3.68
CA PHE A 78 -4.77 4.71 -3.44
C PHE A 78 -4.29 4.04 -2.13
N ILE A 79 -2.99 4.00 -1.88
CA ILE A 79 -2.44 3.47 -0.63
C ILE A 79 -2.85 4.34 0.55
N LEU A 80 -2.82 5.67 0.44
CA LEU A 80 -3.28 6.57 1.51
C LEU A 80 -4.76 6.33 1.87
N ASN A 81 -5.62 6.17 0.86
CA ASN A 81 -7.04 5.92 1.05
C ASN A 81 -7.34 4.49 1.55
N ASN A 82 -6.49 3.51 1.23
CA ASN A 82 -6.66 2.10 1.61
C ASN A 82 -5.61 1.62 2.61
N ARG A 83 -4.96 2.54 3.34
CA ARG A 83 -3.81 2.26 4.21
C ARG A 83 -4.10 1.16 5.22
N GLU A 84 -5.30 1.16 5.81
CA GLU A 84 -5.71 0.18 6.80
C GLU A 84 -5.97 -1.21 6.18
N LYS A 85 -6.21 -1.31 4.88
CA LYS A 85 -6.41 -2.60 4.22
C LYS A 85 -5.11 -3.14 3.62
N VAL A 86 -4.29 -2.23 3.09
CA VAL A 86 -3.04 -2.59 2.38
C VAL A 86 -1.88 -2.76 3.36
N LEU A 87 -1.77 -1.88 4.35
CA LEU A 87 -0.61 -1.80 5.25
C LEU A 87 -0.89 -2.35 6.65
N ALA A 88 -2.16 -2.57 7.07
CA ALA A 88 -2.43 -3.22 8.36
C ALA A 88 -1.73 -4.58 8.54
N PRO A 89 -1.58 -5.45 7.52
CA PRO A 89 -0.77 -6.67 7.65
C PRO A 89 0.68 -6.42 8.08
N LEU A 90 1.26 -5.25 7.73
CA LEU A 90 2.60 -4.88 8.17
C LEU A 90 2.67 -4.54 9.66
N THR A 91 1.56 -4.20 10.31
CA THR A 91 1.53 -3.84 11.73
C THR A 91 1.36 -5.05 12.66
N ARG A 92 0.86 -6.16 12.12
CA ARG A 92 0.67 -7.42 12.84
C ARG A 92 1.91 -8.29 12.66
N PRO A 93 2.50 -8.88 13.71
CA PRO A 93 3.60 -9.84 13.55
C PRO A 93 3.23 -10.94 12.53
N ALA A 94 4.20 -11.28 11.66
CA ALA A 94 4.06 -12.33 10.65
C ALA A 94 3.88 -13.70 11.29
#